data_AF-G0JSK6-F1
#
_entry.id   AF-G0JSK6-F1
#
_cell.length_a   1.000
_cell.length_b   1.000
_cell.length_c   1.000
_cell.angle_alpha   90.00
_cell.angle_beta   90.00
_cell.angle_gamma   90.00
#
_symmetry.space_group_name_H-M   'P 1'
#
loop_
_entity.id
_entity.type
_entity.pdbx_description
1 polymer ?
#
loop_
_entity_poly.entity_id
_entity_poly.type
_entity_poly.pdbx_seq_one_letter_code
_entity_poly.pdbx_strand_id
1 'polypeptide(L)'
;MKPSINIARLLSITCLASGLIGCATQEYPPATTTPASGALAAAPTASTTAVPPITNVLPAPGTPFSKLKIGMSRRQVEQLIGFPDHTSSHITGKQFIPFYFGGDTRRTEASYKGQGVLTYDNNSQFGSTDTLLIITVDANTP
;
A
#
# COMPACT_ATOMS: atom_id res chain seq x y z
N MET A 1 -3.72 -26.96 50.27
CA MET A 1 -2.33 -26.79 49.80
C MET A 1 -2.15 -25.38 49.24
N LYS A 2 -1.03 -24.73 49.56
CA LYS A 2 -0.68 -23.33 49.28
C LYS A 2 0.23 -23.27 48.04
N PRO A 3 0.06 -22.34 47.08
CA PRO A 3 1.03 -22.17 46.00
C PRO A 3 2.22 -21.32 46.49
N SER A 4 3.42 -21.90 46.40
CA SER A 4 4.69 -21.27 46.75
C SER A 4 5.17 -20.40 45.59
N ILE A 5 5.12 -19.08 45.75
CA ILE A 5 5.66 -18.07 44.82
C ILE A 5 7.15 -17.90 45.13
N ASN A 6 8.03 -18.14 44.14
CA ASN A 6 9.49 -18.02 44.28
C ASN A 6 9.95 -16.58 44.03
N ILE A 7 10.18 -15.84 45.12
CA ILE A 7 10.58 -14.43 45.20
C ILE A 7 12.13 -14.29 45.16
N ALA A 8 12.82 -15.09 44.33
CA ALA A 8 14.27 -15.28 44.48
C ALA A 8 15.12 -14.86 43.27
N ARG A 9 14.69 -13.91 42.44
CA ARG A 9 15.54 -13.34 41.38
C ARG A 9 15.42 -11.82 41.21
N LEU A 10 15.15 -11.12 42.33
CA LEU A 10 15.41 -9.69 42.46
C LEU A 10 16.77 -9.53 43.17
N LEU A 11 17.85 -9.26 42.43
CA LEU A 11 18.97 -8.38 42.80
C LEU A 11 20.19 -8.63 41.89
N SER A 12 20.39 -7.75 40.91
CA SER A 12 21.69 -7.43 40.32
C SER A 12 21.51 -6.09 39.60
N ILE A 13 21.49 -4.98 40.34
CA ILE A 13 22.65 -4.10 40.58
C ILE A 13 23.35 -3.71 39.27
N THR A 14 22.81 -2.64 38.69
CA THR A 14 23.51 -1.45 38.16
C THR A 14 24.96 -1.60 37.68
N CYS A 15 25.19 -1.35 36.39
CA CYS A 15 26.26 -0.44 35.92
C CYS A 15 26.23 -0.25 34.38
N LEU A 16 26.77 0.89 33.94
CA LEU A 16 27.07 1.35 32.57
C LEU A 16 25.92 2.05 31.82
N ALA A 17 25.85 3.38 31.82
CA ALA A 17 26.72 4.34 31.11
C ALA A 17 26.08 4.81 29.79
N SER A 18 25.75 6.10 29.77
CA SER A 18 26.00 7.05 28.68
C SER A 18 25.45 6.73 27.28
N GLY A 19 24.44 7.50 26.87
CA GLY A 19 24.05 7.59 25.47
C GLY A 19 22.83 8.49 25.22
N LEU A 20 22.91 9.78 25.59
CA LEU A 20 22.05 10.79 24.97
C LEU A 20 22.41 10.80 23.47
N ILE A 21 21.58 10.17 22.65
CA ILE A 21 21.59 10.39 21.21
C ILE A 21 21.07 11.80 21.02
N GLY A 22 22.00 12.75 20.91
CA GLY A 22 21.71 14.08 20.39
C GLY A 22 21.17 13.94 18.98
N CYS A 23 20.00 14.51 18.72
CA CYS A 23 19.65 14.91 17.37
C CYS A 23 20.67 15.97 16.95
N ALA A 24 21.56 15.63 16.02
CA ALA A 24 22.42 16.61 15.38
C ALA A 24 21.50 17.57 14.61
N THR A 25 21.29 18.76 15.17
CA THR A 25 20.79 19.93 14.44
C THR A 25 21.83 20.27 13.39
N GLN A 26 21.56 19.91 12.15
CA GLN A 26 22.36 20.34 11.01
C GLN A 26 22.00 21.80 10.74
N GLU A 27 22.88 22.73 11.12
CA GLU A 27 22.78 24.13 10.72
C GLU A 27 22.85 24.20 9.20
N TYR A 28 21.70 24.47 8.59
CA TYR A 28 21.60 24.74 7.17
C TYR A 28 22.05 26.20 6.96
N PRO A 29 23.13 26.46 6.21
CA PRO A 29 23.52 27.84 5.89
C PRO A 29 22.40 28.51 5.10
N PRO A 30 22.14 29.82 5.30
CA PRO A 30 21.09 30.52 4.57
C PRO A 30 21.43 30.49 3.08
N ALA A 31 20.56 29.86 2.29
CA ALA A 31 20.64 29.90 0.85
C ALA A 31 20.50 31.37 0.41
N THR A 32 21.60 31.93 -0.08
CA THR A 32 21.61 33.18 -0.83
C THR A 32 20.69 33.03 -2.04
N THR A 33 19.60 33.79 -2.04
CA THR A 33 18.72 33.95 -3.19
C THR A 33 19.49 34.61 -4.33
N THR A 34 19.98 33.80 -5.26
CA THR A 34 20.38 34.25 -6.59
C THR A 34 19.38 33.67 -7.58
N PRO A 35 18.58 34.49 -8.30
CA PRO A 35 17.68 33.98 -9.32
C PRO A 35 18.51 33.65 -10.56
N ALA A 36 18.97 32.40 -10.65
CA ALA A 36 19.51 31.86 -11.88
C ALA A 36 18.34 31.36 -12.74
N SER A 37 17.90 32.21 -13.68
CA SER A 37 17.21 31.75 -14.89
C SER A 37 18.09 30.70 -15.56
N GLY A 38 17.63 29.46 -15.58
CA GLY A 38 18.35 28.33 -16.14
C GLY A 38 17.43 27.18 -16.49
N ALA A 39 17.06 27.13 -17.77
CA ALA A 39 16.67 25.97 -18.56
C ALA A 39 15.67 24.96 -17.95
N LEU A 40 14.50 24.88 -18.59
CA LEU A 40 13.59 23.73 -18.55
C LEU A 40 14.35 22.44 -18.87
N ALA A 41 14.89 21.78 -17.84
CA ALA A 41 15.29 20.39 -17.90
C ALA A 41 14.03 19.54 -17.93
N ALA A 42 13.94 18.71 -18.95
CA ALA A 42 12.82 17.83 -19.24
C ALA A 42 12.31 17.12 -17.98
N ALA A 43 10.99 17.22 -17.77
CA ALA A 43 10.27 16.42 -16.81
C ALA A 43 10.65 14.94 -16.99
N PRO A 44 10.78 14.15 -15.90
CA PRO A 44 10.93 12.72 -16.04
C PRO A 44 9.75 12.22 -16.86
N THR A 45 10.06 11.61 -18.00
CA THR A 45 9.11 10.85 -18.82
C THR A 45 8.38 9.92 -17.87
N ALA A 46 7.17 10.31 -17.49
CA ALA A 46 6.22 9.42 -16.85
C ALA A 46 6.21 8.18 -17.73
N SER A 47 6.70 7.07 -17.19
CA SER A 47 6.59 5.79 -17.85
C SER A 47 5.09 5.58 -18.02
N THR A 48 4.60 5.86 -19.22
CA THR A 48 3.35 5.33 -19.74
C THR A 48 3.59 3.83 -19.87
N THR A 49 3.64 3.14 -18.73
CA THR A 49 3.18 1.77 -18.66
C THR A 49 1.76 1.86 -19.17
N ALA A 50 1.57 1.38 -20.40
CA ALA A 50 0.29 1.30 -21.05
C ALA A 50 -0.72 0.85 -19.99
N VAL A 51 -1.66 1.74 -19.64
CA VAL A 51 -2.81 1.37 -18.83
C VAL A 51 -3.43 0.21 -19.59
N PRO A 52 -3.32 -1.05 -19.09
CA PRO A 52 -3.95 -2.15 -19.79
C PRO A 52 -5.43 -1.79 -19.90
N PRO A 53 -6.08 -2.05 -21.05
CA PRO A 53 -7.49 -1.77 -21.19
C PRO A 53 -8.21 -2.39 -19.99
N ILE A 54 -8.98 -1.55 -19.27
CA ILE A 54 -9.90 -1.96 -18.22
C ILE A 54 -10.90 -2.92 -18.84
N THR A 55 -10.47 -4.17 -18.92
CA THR A 55 -11.25 -5.25 -19.46
C THR A 55 -11.68 -6.00 -18.23
N ASN A 56 -12.93 -5.81 -17.82
CA ASN A 56 -13.61 -6.73 -16.93
C ASN A 56 -13.75 -8.06 -17.70
N VAL A 57 -12.63 -8.76 -17.88
CA VAL A 57 -12.62 -10.11 -18.42
C VAL A 57 -13.28 -11.00 -17.38
N LEU A 58 -14.35 -11.67 -17.79
CA LEU A 58 -14.96 -12.68 -16.95
C LEU A 58 -13.88 -13.74 -16.68
N PRO A 59 -13.56 -14.05 -15.40
CA PRO A 59 -12.53 -15.03 -15.09
C PRO A 59 -12.83 -16.37 -15.73
N ALA A 60 -11.83 -16.98 -16.37
CA ALA A 60 -11.97 -18.30 -16.96
C ALA A 60 -12.51 -19.30 -15.91
N PRO A 61 -13.51 -20.14 -16.26
CA PRO A 61 -14.10 -21.09 -15.31
C PRO A 61 -13.04 -22.03 -14.74
N GLY A 62 -13.02 -22.19 -13.42
CA GLY A 62 -12.09 -23.11 -12.73
C GLY A 62 -10.91 -22.42 -12.07
N THR A 63 -10.72 -21.11 -12.29
CA THR A 63 -9.72 -20.31 -11.58
C THR A 63 -10.26 -19.84 -10.22
N PRO A 64 -9.39 -19.58 -9.22
CA PRO A 64 -9.80 -18.97 -7.95
C PRO A 64 -10.52 -17.62 -8.16
N PHE A 65 -10.19 -16.89 -9.23
CA PHE A 65 -10.81 -15.61 -9.58
C PHE A 65 -12.29 -15.75 -9.98
N SER A 66 -12.75 -16.92 -10.44
CA SER A 66 -14.17 -17.16 -10.74
C SER A 66 -15.09 -17.05 -9.52
N LYS A 67 -14.53 -17.15 -8.30
CA LYS A 67 -15.29 -17.00 -7.05
C LYS A 67 -15.49 -15.54 -6.64
N LEU A 68 -14.73 -14.63 -7.24
CA LEU A 68 -14.70 -13.23 -6.85
C LEU A 68 -15.85 -12.45 -7.48
N LYS A 69 -16.29 -11.42 -6.76
CA LYS A 69 -17.28 -10.46 -7.25
C LYS A 69 -16.80 -9.05 -6.95
N ILE A 70 -17.06 -8.15 -7.89
CA ILE A 70 -16.83 -6.71 -7.69
C ILE A 70 -17.59 -6.27 -6.43
N GLY A 71 -16.93 -5.45 -5.61
CA GLY A 71 -17.42 -4.98 -4.31
C GLY A 71 -17.03 -5.85 -3.11
N MET A 72 -16.43 -7.03 -3.31
CA MET A 72 -15.88 -7.81 -2.18
C MET A 72 -14.79 -7.01 -1.46
N SER A 73 -14.77 -7.06 -0.13
CA SER A 73 -13.66 -6.48 0.63
C SER A 73 -12.37 -7.24 0.36
N ARG A 74 -11.22 -6.55 0.37
CA ARG A 74 -9.91 -7.18 0.20
C ARG A 74 -9.69 -8.36 1.15
N ARG A 75 -10.10 -8.22 2.42
CA ARG A 75 -10.03 -9.32 3.41
C ARG A 75 -10.85 -10.54 3.00
N GLN A 76 -12.06 -10.32 2.45
CA GLN A 76 -12.90 -11.41 1.97
C GLN A 76 -12.28 -12.09 0.74
N VAL A 77 -11.66 -11.31 -0.16
CA VAL A 77 -10.95 -11.86 -1.31
C VAL A 77 -9.75 -12.71 -0.84
N GLU A 78 -8.93 -12.18 0.06
CA GLU A 78 -7.76 -12.89 0.62
C GLU A 78 -8.17 -14.19 1.34
N GLN A 79 -9.34 -14.22 1.97
CA GLN A 79 -9.89 -15.44 2.57
C GLN A 79 -10.34 -16.49 1.54
N LEU A 80 -10.75 -16.07 0.34
CA LEU A 80 -11.25 -16.97 -0.71
C LEU A 80 -10.13 -17.52 -1.60
N ILE A 81 -9.10 -16.72 -1.88
CA ILE A 81 -8.07 -17.04 -2.87
C ILE A 81 -6.63 -17.00 -2.31
N GLY A 82 -6.44 -16.55 -1.07
CA GLY A 82 -5.13 -16.39 -0.44
C GLY A 82 -4.56 -14.98 -0.57
N PHE A 83 -3.36 -14.77 -0.02
CA PHE A 83 -2.66 -13.49 -0.09
C PHE A 83 -2.02 -13.27 -1.48
N PRO A 84 -1.91 -12.02 -1.95
CA PRO A 84 -1.23 -11.70 -3.21
C PRO A 84 0.28 -11.85 -3.09
N ASP A 85 0.96 -12.09 -4.22
CA ASP A 85 2.42 -12.16 -4.27
C ASP A 85 3.07 -10.79 -4.14
N HIS A 86 2.43 -9.77 -4.71
CA HIS A 86 2.90 -8.38 -4.63
C HIS A 86 1.71 -7.42 -4.60
N THR A 87 1.89 -6.29 -3.93
CA THR A 87 0.87 -5.26 -3.81
C THR A 87 1.51 -3.89 -3.99
N SER A 88 0.95 -3.08 -4.88
CA SER A 88 1.34 -1.70 -5.11
C SER A 88 0.15 -0.79 -4.89
N SER A 89 0.36 0.50 -4.62
CA SER A 89 -0.74 1.43 -4.47
C SER A 89 -0.37 2.84 -4.89
N HIS A 90 -1.33 3.54 -5.44
CA HIS A 90 -1.16 4.91 -5.92
C HIS A 90 -2.36 5.77 -5.56
N ILE A 91 -2.10 7.04 -5.29
CA ILE A 91 -3.13 8.04 -5.06
C ILE A 91 -3.77 8.37 -6.41
N THR A 92 -5.08 8.52 -6.44
CA THR A 92 -5.82 8.96 -7.63
C THR A 92 -5.99 10.48 -7.61
N GLY A 93 -6.36 11.07 -8.75
CA GLY A 93 -6.68 12.50 -8.82
C GLY A 93 -7.86 12.91 -7.94
N LYS A 94 -8.71 11.97 -7.48
CA LYS A 94 -9.88 12.27 -6.65
C LYS A 94 -9.50 12.73 -5.25
N GLN A 95 -8.31 12.37 -4.75
CA GLN A 95 -7.82 12.80 -3.45
C GLN A 95 -7.60 14.32 -3.35
N PHE A 96 -7.39 14.98 -4.50
CA PHE A 96 -7.08 16.42 -4.55
C PHE A 96 -8.30 17.29 -4.83
N ILE A 97 -9.50 16.71 -4.94
CA ILE A 97 -10.73 17.46 -5.16
C ILE A 97 -11.18 18.06 -3.82
N PRO A 98 -11.28 19.40 -3.69
CA PRO A 98 -11.77 20.01 -2.48
C PRO A 98 -13.19 19.54 -2.15
N PHE A 99 -13.46 19.26 -0.87
CA PHE A 99 -14.77 18.78 -0.38
C PHE A 99 -15.25 17.46 -0.98
N TYR A 100 -14.37 16.68 -1.63
CA TYR A 100 -14.64 15.28 -1.91
C TYR A 100 -14.55 14.51 -0.60
N PHE A 101 -15.52 13.63 -0.35
CA PHE A 101 -15.58 12.72 0.82
C PHE A 101 -15.80 11.26 0.40
N GLY A 102 -15.70 10.99 -0.91
CA GLY A 102 -15.95 9.69 -1.51
C GLY A 102 -14.76 8.74 -1.44
N GLY A 103 -14.93 7.59 -2.07
CA GLY A 103 -13.90 6.56 -2.24
C GLY A 103 -12.98 6.81 -3.43
N ASP A 104 -12.24 5.79 -3.84
CA ASP A 104 -11.36 5.84 -5.01
C ASP A 104 -10.36 7.01 -4.97
N THR A 105 -9.92 7.43 -3.77
CA THR A 105 -8.83 8.40 -3.58
C THR A 105 -7.46 7.73 -3.67
N ARG A 106 -7.41 6.41 -3.46
CA ARG A 106 -6.25 5.55 -3.65
C ARG A 106 -6.71 4.24 -4.30
N ARG A 107 -5.92 3.77 -5.25
CA ARG A 107 -6.06 2.42 -5.79
C ARG A 107 -4.92 1.53 -5.33
N THR A 108 -5.26 0.28 -5.04
CA THR A 108 -4.32 -0.77 -4.65
C THR A 108 -4.39 -1.88 -5.69
N GLU A 109 -3.25 -2.24 -6.26
CA GLU A 109 -3.13 -3.34 -7.22
C GLU A 109 -2.48 -4.52 -6.50
N ALA A 110 -3.17 -5.66 -6.48
CA ALA A 110 -2.66 -6.89 -5.92
C ALA A 110 -2.46 -7.92 -7.04
N SER A 111 -1.21 -8.29 -7.29
CA SER A 111 -0.86 -9.25 -8.33
C SER A 111 -0.76 -10.66 -7.77
N TYR A 112 -1.36 -11.60 -8.47
CA TYR A 112 -1.30 -13.04 -8.23
C TYR A 112 -0.61 -13.70 -9.41
N LYS A 113 0.54 -14.29 -9.18
CA LYS A 113 1.40 -14.88 -10.21
C LYS A 113 0.64 -15.98 -10.95
N GLY A 114 0.57 -15.84 -12.27
CA GLY A 114 -0.14 -16.79 -13.13
C GLY A 114 -1.64 -16.86 -12.86
N GLN A 115 -2.26 -15.78 -12.37
CA GLN A 115 -3.72 -15.65 -12.22
C GLN A 115 -4.18 -14.28 -12.74
N GLY A 116 -3.42 -13.23 -12.42
CA GLY A 116 -3.66 -11.88 -12.91
C GLY A 116 -3.51 -10.82 -11.82
N VAL A 117 -4.22 -9.71 -11.97
CA VAL A 117 -4.15 -8.55 -11.07
C VAL A 117 -5.55 -8.16 -10.62
N LEU A 118 -5.70 -7.94 -9.32
CA LEU A 118 -6.91 -7.42 -8.70
C LEU A 118 -6.69 -5.96 -8.32
N THR A 119 -7.55 -5.08 -8.80
CA THR A 119 -7.51 -3.65 -8.43
C THR A 119 -8.59 -3.38 -7.40
N TYR A 120 -8.17 -2.78 -6.29
CA TYR A 120 -9.04 -2.33 -5.23
C TYR A 120 -9.06 -0.81 -5.16
N ASP A 121 -10.18 -0.27 -4.72
CA ASP A 121 -10.33 1.13 -4.34
C ASP A 121 -10.70 1.22 -2.85
N ASN A 122 -10.41 2.36 -2.23
CA ASN A 122 -10.92 2.63 -0.88
C ASN A 122 -12.38 3.07 -0.97
N ASN A 123 -13.24 2.63 -0.03
CA ASN A 123 -14.66 3.03 -0.01
C ASN A 123 -14.85 4.52 0.35
N SER A 124 -13.96 5.08 1.17
CA SER A 124 -13.93 6.51 1.50
C SER A 124 -12.51 6.95 1.81
N GLN A 125 -12.20 8.23 1.61
CA GLN A 125 -10.85 8.77 1.86
C GLN A 125 -10.34 8.64 3.31
N PHE A 126 -11.25 8.42 4.27
CA PHE A 126 -10.93 8.16 5.67
C PHE A 126 -11.13 6.70 6.07
N GLY A 127 -11.61 5.87 5.15
CA GLY A 127 -11.87 4.45 5.37
C GLY A 127 -10.63 3.60 5.14
N SER A 128 -10.50 2.54 5.93
CA SER A 128 -9.42 1.54 5.80
C SER A 128 -9.82 0.32 4.96
N THR A 129 -11.08 0.26 4.51
CA THR A 129 -11.60 -0.87 3.74
C THR A 129 -11.40 -0.63 2.25
N ASP A 130 -10.63 -1.53 1.64
CA ASP A 130 -10.46 -1.61 0.20
C ASP A 130 -11.48 -2.60 -0.40
N THR A 131 -12.17 -2.20 -1.46
CA THR A 131 -13.17 -2.98 -2.19
C THR A 131 -12.68 -3.35 -3.57
N LEU A 132 -13.02 -4.55 -4.04
CA LEU A 132 -12.60 -5.05 -5.35
C LEU A 132 -13.32 -4.29 -6.46
N LEU A 133 -12.57 -3.57 -7.31
CA LEU A 133 -13.11 -2.75 -8.40
C LEU A 133 -12.94 -3.43 -9.76
N ILE A 134 -11.78 -4.02 -10.03
CA ILE A 134 -11.44 -4.64 -11.31
C ILE A 134 -10.77 -5.99 -11.08
N ILE A 135 -11.11 -6.96 -11.94
CA ILE A 135 -10.45 -8.26 -12.02
C ILE A 135 -9.82 -8.34 -13.42
N THR A 136 -8.49 -8.34 -13.48
CA THR A 136 -7.72 -8.55 -14.70
C THR A 136 -7.12 -9.94 -14.66
N VAL A 137 -7.45 -10.78 -15.64
CA VAL A 137 -6.98 -12.17 -15.71
C VAL A 137 -5.82 -12.26 -16.69
N ASP A 138 -4.79 -13.02 -16.32
CA ASP A 138 -3.69 -13.31 -17.24
C ASP A 138 -4.14 -14.31 -18.31
N ALA A 139 -3.98 -13.96 -19.59
CA ALA A 139 -4.35 -14.80 -20.73
C ALA A 139 -3.53 -16.10 -20.83
N ASN A 140 -2.44 -16.22 -20.06
CA ASN A 140 -1.61 -17.43 -20.00
C ASN A 140 -2.14 -18.48 -19.02
N THR A 141 -3.32 -18.28 -18.43
CA THR A 141 -3.96 -19.25 -17.55
C THR A 141 -4.81 -20.24 -18.35
N PRO A 142 -4.53 -21.56 -18.28
CA PRO A 142 -5.31 -22.58 -18.99
C PRO A 142 -6.69 -22.82 -18.39
#